data_AF-A0A4R9LU90-F1
#
_entry.id   AF-A0A4R9LU90-F1
#
_cell.length_a   1.000
_cell.length_b   1.000
_cell.length_c   1.000
_cell.angle_alpha   90.00
_cell.angle_beta   90.00
_cell.angle_gamma   90.00
#
_symmetry.space_group_name_H-M   'P 1'
#
loop_
_entity.id
_entity.type
_entity.pdbx_description
1 polymer ?
#
loop_
_entity_poly.entity_id
_entity_poly.type
_entity_poly.pdbx_seq_one_letter_code
_entity_poly.pdbx_strand_id
1 'polypeptide(L)'
;MHGAEDVTFEEAAIRLGKAADLDLRYVFISLEDFFQNLIDKGVTKAAALGYTEIYRSMHLPREVEGERSPRTTTSTTIELWGKNVLRPNLGSI
;
A
#
# COMPACT_ATOMS: atom_id res chain seq x y z
N MET A 1 13.34 -3.78 13.84
CA MET A 1 11.97 -4.32 13.82
C MET A 1 11.47 -4.14 12.40
N HIS A 2 11.26 -5.24 11.68
CA HIS A 2 10.72 -5.26 10.32
C HIS A 2 9.19 -5.10 10.39
N GLY A 3 8.63 -4.51 9.34
CA GLY A 3 7.20 -4.54 9.12
C GLY A 3 6.69 -5.94 8.80
N ALA A 4 5.45 -6.03 8.33
CA ALA A 4 4.86 -7.27 7.85
C ALA A 4 5.67 -7.89 6.67
N GLU A 5 5.24 -9.07 6.23
CA GLU A 5 5.69 -9.70 4.99
C GLU A 5 5.72 -8.68 3.83
N ASP A 6 6.78 -8.71 3.01
CA ASP A 6 6.80 -7.95 1.76
C ASP A 6 5.87 -8.65 0.76
N VAL A 7 4.98 -7.88 0.15
CA VAL A 7 4.10 -8.33 -0.91
C VAL A 7 4.15 -7.34 -2.07
N THR A 8 3.85 -7.80 -3.28
CA THR A 8 3.66 -6.88 -4.41
C THR A 8 2.37 -6.08 -4.25
N PHE A 9 2.19 -5.01 -5.02
CA PHE A 9 0.93 -4.28 -5.02
C PHE A 9 -0.24 -5.13 -5.55
N GLU A 10 -0.01 -6.01 -6.52
CA GLU A 10 -1.03 -6.97 -6.98
C GLU A 10 -1.45 -7.91 -5.85
N GLU A 11 -0.49 -8.50 -5.14
CA GLU A 11 -0.76 -9.39 -4.02
C GLU A 11 -1.48 -8.67 -2.89
N ALA A 12 -1.05 -7.44 -2.56
CA ALA A 12 -1.69 -6.61 -1.57
C ALA A 12 -3.15 -6.31 -1.95
N ALA A 13 -3.43 -5.97 -3.22
CA ALA A 13 -4.78 -5.69 -3.70
C ALA A 13 -5.69 -6.92 -3.59
N ILE A 14 -5.21 -8.11 -3.99
CA ILE A 14 -5.97 -9.36 -3.89
C ILE A 14 -6.25 -9.70 -2.42
N ARG A 15 -5.21 -9.70 -1.58
CA ARG A 15 -5.29 -10.06 -0.15
C ARG A 15 -6.21 -9.08 0.60
N LEU A 16 -6.04 -7.78 0.37
CA LEU A 16 -6.86 -6.74 0.99
C LEU A 16 -8.31 -6.77 0.49
N GLY A 17 -8.53 -6.93 -0.82
CA GLY A 17 -9.87 -7.01 -1.41
C GLY A 17 -10.67 -8.17 -0.83
N LYS A 18 -10.07 -9.36 -0.76
CA LYS A 18 -10.69 -10.52 -0.10
C LYS A 18 -10.96 -10.28 1.39
N ALA A 19 -10.04 -9.63 2.10
CA ALA A 19 -10.18 -9.34 3.53
C ALA A 19 -11.28 -8.31 3.83
N ALA A 20 -11.42 -7.32 2.94
CA ALA A 20 -12.36 -6.21 3.08
C ALA A 20 -13.70 -6.42 2.37
N ASP A 21 -13.85 -7.51 1.61
CA ASP A 21 -15.04 -7.80 0.78
C ASP A 21 -15.23 -6.76 -0.34
N LEU A 22 -14.12 -6.42 -1.01
CA LEU A 22 -14.04 -5.44 -2.08
C LEU A 22 -13.43 -6.06 -3.35
N ASP A 23 -13.94 -5.68 -4.51
CA ASP A 23 -13.24 -5.90 -5.80
C ASP A 23 -12.14 -4.84 -5.94
N LEU A 24 -10.95 -5.15 -5.42
CA LEU A 24 -9.76 -4.31 -5.55
C LEU A 24 -8.86 -4.82 -6.66
N ARG A 25 -8.42 -3.91 -7.52
CA ARG A 25 -7.46 -4.19 -8.58
C ARG A 25 -6.33 -3.19 -8.52
N TYR A 26 -5.10 -3.71 -8.57
CA TYR A 26 -3.95 -2.87 -8.76
C TYR A 26 -3.89 -2.39 -10.21
N VAL A 27 -3.72 -1.08 -10.39
CA VAL A 27 -3.52 -0.45 -11.68
C VAL A 27 -2.22 0.33 -11.59
N PHE A 28 -1.21 -0.13 -12.32
CA PHE A 28 0.01 0.63 -12.49
C PHE A 28 -0.28 1.85 -13.37
N ILE A 29 0.12 3.03 -12.90
CA ILE A 29 0.08 4.27 -13.67
C ILE A 29 1.46 4.91 -13.73
N SER A 30 1.69 5.75 -14.75
CA SER A 30 2.94 6.49 -14.90
C SER A 30 3.17 7.46 -13.74
N LEU A 31 4.41 7.89 -13.52
CA LEU A 31 4.73 8.86 -12.47
C LEU A 31 4.10 10.22 -12.77
N GLU A 32 4.05 10.58 -14.05
CA GLU A 32 3.43 11.78 -14.57
C GLU A 32 1.92 11.78 -14.29
N ASP A 33 1.23 10.68 -14.61
CA ASP A 33 -0.20 10.54 -14.35
C ASP A 33 -0.49 10.52 -12.85
N PHE A 34 0.33 9.82 -12.06
CA PHE A 34 0.19 9.82 -10.59
C PHE A 34 0.32 11.22 -10.00
N PHE A 35 1.34 11.97 -10.44
CA PHE A 35 1.54 13.36 -10.02
C PHE A 35 0.34 14.24 -10.40
N GLN A 36 -0.07 14.21 -11.67
CA GLN A 36 -1.16 15.06 -12.15
C GLN A 36 -2.49 14.72 -11.45
N ASN A 37 -2.79 13.44 -11.24
CA ASN A 37 -3.97 12.99 -10.52
C ASN A 37 -4.03 13.51 -9.07
N LEU A 38 -2.88 13.62 -8.39
CA LEU A 38 -2.83 14.21 -7.05
C LEU A 38 -3.16 15.70 -7.08
N ILE A 39 -2.61 16.46 -8.04
CA ILE A 39 -2.91 17.88 -8.22
C ILE A 39 -4.40 18.09 -8.50
N ASP A 40 -4.97 17.29 -9.41
CA ASP A 40 -6.38 17.39 -9.80
C ASP A 40 -7.33 17.10 -8.62
N LYS A 41 -6.87 16.32 -7.64
CA LYS A 41 -7.57 16.04 -6.37
C LYS A 41 -7.33 17.09 -5.29
N GLY A 42 -6.62 18.17 -5.60
CA GLY A 42 -6.38 19.30 -4.69
C GLY A 42 -5.13 19.15 -3.81
N VAL A 43 -4.26 18.17 -4.07
CA VAL A 43 -2.98 18.05 -3.38
C VAL A 43 -2.05 19.16 -3.88
N THR A 44 -1.33 19.82 -2.95
CA THR A 44 -0.36 20.85 -3.35
C THR A 44 0.78 20.26 -4.18
N LYS A 45 1.36 21.05 -5.08
CA LYS A 45 2.51 20.60 -5.91
C LYS A 45 3.66 20.03 -5.07
N ALA A 46 3.99 20.67 -3.96
CA ALA A 46 5.05 20.19 -3.06
C ALA A 46 4.73 18.81 -2.46
N ALA A 47 3.50 18.60 -1.99
CA ALA A 47 3.08 17.31 -1.45
C ALA A 47 2.98 16.24 -2.55
N ALA A 48 2.48 16.60 -3.73
CA ALA A 48 2.38 15.68 -4.87
C ALA A 48 3.75 15.18 -5.31
N LEU A 49 4.78 16.05 -5.37
CA LEU A 49 6.16 15.63 -5.63
C LEU A 49 6.63 14.59 -4.60
N GLY A 50 6.38 14.84 -3.31
CA GLY A 50 6.73 13.90 -2.24
C GLY A 50 6.06 12.54 -2.40
N TYR A 51 4.75 12.51 -2.68
CA TYR A 51 4.04 11.26 -2.91
C TYR A 51 4.49 10.53 -4.16
N THR A 52 4.78 11.24 -5.25
CA THR A 52 5.30 10.63 -6.48
C THR A 52 6.67 9.97 -6.25
N GLU A 53 7.55 10.60 -5.46
CA GLU A 53 8.84 9.99 -5.09
C GLU A 53 8.67 8.75 -4.21
N ILE A 54 7.72 8.76 -3.27
CA ILE A 54 7.39 7.57 -2.48
C ILE A 54 6.89 6.45 -3.40
N TYR A 55 5.93 6.73 -4.28
CA TYR A 55 5.40 5.77 -5.24
C TYR A 55 6.50 5.20 -6.13
N ARG A 56 7.39 6.05 -6.68
CA ARG A 56 8.58 5.61 -7.44
C ARG A 56 9.45 4.67 -6.62
N SER A 57 9.75 5.02 -5.37
CA SER A 57 10.62 4.21 -4.49
C SER A 57 10.06 2.82 -4.19
N MET A 58 8.73 2.64 -4.22
CA MET A 58 8.08 1.36 -3.96
C MET A 58 8.22 0.36 -5.12
N HIS A 59 8.61 0.82 -6.31
CA HIS A 59 8.86 -0.01 -7.49
C HIS A 59 10.35 -0.33 -7.71
N LEU A 60 11.23 0.22 -6.86
CA LEU A 60 12.66 -0.09 -6.91
C LEU A 60 12.94 -1.34 -6.09
N PRO A 61 13.97 -2.13 -6.44
CA PRO A 61 14.46 -3.21 -5.59
C PRO A 61 14.75 -2.67 -4.19
N ARG A 62 14.22 -3.34 -3.18
CA ARG A 62 14.54 -3.03 -1.77
C ARG A 62 15.54 -4.05 -1.25
N GLU A 63 16.57 -3.55 -0.60
CA GLU A 63 17.37 -4.37 0.30
C GLU A 63 16.57 -4.57 1.59
N VAL A 64 16.29 -5.83 1.92
CA VAL A 64 15.71 -6.16 3.23
C VAL A 64 16.84 -6.11 4.24
N GLU A 65 16.87 -5.06 5.06
CA GLU A 65 17.83 -4.97 6.16
C GLU A 65 17.52 -6.07 7.18
N GLY A 66 18.49 -6.96 7.49
CA GLY A 66 18.43 -7.90 8.61
C GLY A 66 17.56 -9.16 8.42
N GLU A 67 17.70 -10.11 9.35
CA GLU A 67 16.92 -11.36 9.35
C GLU A 67 15.51 -11.16 9.94
N ARG A 68 14.49 -11.58 9.17
CA ARG A 68 13.11 -11.66 9.65
C ARG A 68 12.92 -12.87 10.55
N SER A 69 12.44 -12.63 11.76
CA SER A 69 12.11 -13.66 12.75
C SER A 69 10.84 -13.28 13.50
N PRO A 70 10.18 -14.22 14.22
CA PRO A 70 9.05 -13.87 15.08
C PRO A 70 9.36 -12.80 16.14
N ARG A 71 10.64 -12.56 16.46
CA ARG A 71 11.08 -11.52 17.41
C ARG A 71 11.34 -10.18 16.75
N THR A 72 11.61 -10.16 15.44
CA THR A 72 12.01 -8.96 14.71
C THR A 72 10.93 -8.46 13.76
N THR A 73 9.91 -9.27 13.43
CA THR A 73 8.84 -8.97 12.47
C THR A 73 7.50 -8.85 13.17
N THR A 74 6.69 -7.86 12.80
CA THR A 74 5.31 -7.76 13.31
C THR A 74 4.44 -8.88 12.74
N SER A 75 3.53 -9.43 13.56
CA SER A 75 2.61 -10.50 13.14
C SER A 75 1.38 -9.98 12.36
N THR A 76 1.25 -8.67 12.21
CA THR A 76 0.10 -8.05 11.57
C THR A 76 0.21 -8.17 10.05
N THR A 77 -0.63 -8.98 9.43
CA THR A 77 -0.69 -9.10 7.97
C THR A 77 -1.66 -8.08 7.36
N ILE A 78 -1.57 -7.86 6.04
CA ILE A 78 -2.50 -6.99 5.29
C ILE A 78 -3.95 -7.50 5.40
N GLU A 79 -4.16 -8.82 5.42
CA GLU A 79 -5.49 -9.41 5.60
C GLU A 79 -6.05 -9.14 7.00
N LEU A 80 -5.20 -9.23 8.04
CA LEU A 80 -5.62 -8.95 9.41
C LEU A 80 -6.01 -7.48 9.55
N TRP A 81 -5.22 -6.57 8.97
CA TRP A 81 -5.54 -5.15 8.94
C TRP A 81 -6.82 -4.88 8.14
N GLY A 82 -6.97 -5.50 6.96
CA GLY A 82 -8.16 -5.36 6.12
C GLY A 82 -9.45 -5.76 6.83
N LYS A 83 -9.44 -6.90 7.55
CA LYS A 83 -10.60 -7.39 8.30
C LYS A 83 -10.93 -6.54 9.52
N ASN A 84 -9.92 -6.10 10.26
CA ASN A 84 -10.13 -5.49 11.57
C ASN A 84 -10.20 -3.97 11.53
N VAL A 85 -9.65 -3.35 10.49
CA VAL A 85 -9.55 -1.89 10.37
C VAL A 85 -10.30 -1.41 9.14
N LEU A 86 -9.97 -1.89 7.94
CA LEU A 86 -10.58 -1.36 6.72
C LEU A 86 -12.07 -1.68 6.65
N ARG A 87 -12.45 -2.97 6.71
CA ARG A 87 -13.85 -3.41 6.58
C ARG A 87 -14.81 -2.69 7.52
N PRO A 88 -14.53 -2.55 8.84
CA PRO A 88 -15.43 -1.83 9.74
C PRO A 88 -15.62 -0.35 9.41
N ASN A 89 -14.64 0.29 8.75
CA ASN A 89 -14.67 1.73 8.45
C ASN A 89 -15.23 2.06 7.06
N LEU A 90 -15.48 1.06 6.21
CA LEU A 90 -16.09 1.25 4.89
C LEU A 90 -17.62 1.49 4.96
N GLY A 91 -18.23 1.29 6.14
CA GLY A 91 -19.68 1.28 6.29
C GLY A 91 -20.32 0.04 5.64
N SER A 92 -21.64 -0.07 5.73
CA SER A 92 -22.41 -0.99 4.88
C SER A 92 -22.47 -0.42 3.47
N ILE A 93 -21.65 -0.94 2.58
CA ILE A 93 -21.75 -0.72 1.12
C ILE A 93 -22.96 -1.51 0.61
#